data_AF-A0A382DXD6-F1
#
_entry.id   AF-A0A382DXD6-F1
#
_cell.length_a   1.000
_cell.length_b   1.000
_cell.length_c   1.000
_cell.angle_alpha   90.00
_cell.angle_beta   90.00
_cell.angle_gamma   90.00
#
_symmetry.space_group_name_H-M   'P 1'
#
loop_
_entity.id
_entity.type
_entity.pdbx_description
1 polymer ?
#
loop_
_entity_poly.entity_id
_entity_poly.type
_entity_poly.pdbx_seq_one_letter_code
_entity_poly.pdbx_strand_id
1 'polypeptide(L)'
;MSPKCLKIGTIVALAAPFASSGFAEETSKPNFIVILCDNLGYGDIEPFGSKVHRTPNLNRMAKEGRKFTHFCVTAGVCTPSRASVMTGCYAQ
;
A
#
# COMPACT_ATOMS: atom_id res chain seq x y z
N MET A 1 -9.20 10.14 61.09
CA MET A 1 -10.19 10.55 60.07
C MET A 1 -10.15 9.54 58.93
N SER A 2 -11.33 9.15 58.48
CA SER A 2 -11.67 7.87 57.85
C SER A 2 -11.06 7.60 56.46
N PRO A 3 -10.95 6.32 56.07
CA PRO A 3 -10.55 5.89 54.73
C PRO A 3 -11.68 6.11 53.73
N LYS A 4 -11.40 6.72 52.58
CA LYS A 4 -12.39 6.87 51.50
C LYS A 4 -12.48 5.58 50.69
N CYS A 5 -13.51 4.82 51.08
CA CYS A 5 -14.24 3.75 50.41
C CYS A 5 -14.09 3.66 48.88
N LEU A 6 -13.44 2.57 48.42
CA LEU A 6 -13.47 2.04 47.06
C LEU A 6 -14.87 1.45 46.79
N LYS A 7 -15.67 2.13 45.96
CA LYS A 7 -16.98 1.61 45.53
C LYS A 7 -16.82 0.82 44.24
N ILE A 8 -16.79 -0.51 44.39
CA ILE A 8 -16.94 -1.48 43.30
C ILE A 8 -18.41 -1.43 42.87
N GLY A 9 -18.68 -0.67 41.80
CA GLY A 9 -19.99 -0.63 41.16
C GLY A 9 -20.13 -1.78 40.18
N THR A 10 -20.70 -2.89 40.65
CA THR A 10 -21.17 -3.99 39.80
C THR A 10 -22.24 -3.47 38.84
N ILE A 11 -21.88 -3.26 37.58
CA ILE A 11 -22.86 -3.06 36.49
C ILE A 11 -23.09 -4.44 35.85
N VAL A 12 -24.18 -5.09 36.24
CA VAL A 12 -24.75 -6.20 35.46
C VAL A 12 -25.40 -5.57 34.23
N ALA A 13 -24.65 -5.49 33.12
CA ALA A 13 -25.20 -5.15 31.83
C ALA A 13 -25.89 -6.40 31.26
N LEU A 14 -27.23 -6.37 31.22
CA LEU A 14 -28.05 -7.35 30.54
C LEU A 14 -27.69 -7.31 29.04
N ALA A 15 -26.93 -8.31 28.57
CA ALA A 15 -26.55 -8.44 27.17
C ALA A 15 -27.78 -8.79 26.32
N ALA A 16 -28.44 -7.78 25.77
CA ALA A 16 -29.33 -7.97 24.63
C ALA A 16 -28.47 -8.34 23.41
N PRO A 17 -28.79 -9.40 22.66
CA PRO A 17 -28.06 -9.72 21.44
C PRO A 17 -28.36 -8.62 20.42
N PHE A 18 -27.41 -7.69 20.25
CA PHE A 18 -27.33 -6.87 19.05
C PHE A 18 -27.12 -7.82 17.89
N ALA A 19 -28.20 -8.16 17.19
CA ALA A 19 -28.15 -8.77 15.89
C ALA A 19 -27.52 -7.74 14.94
N SER A 20 -26.18 -7.77 14.83
CA SER A 20 -25.49 -7.13 13.71
C SER A 20 -25.92 -7.86 12.45
N SER A 21 -26.94 -7.33 11.78
CA SER A 21 -27.19 -7.60 10.38
C SER A 21 -25.97 -7.07 9.63
N GLY A 22 -24.99 -7.94 9.41
CA GLY A 22 -23.83 -7.63 8.58
C GLY A 22 -24.33 -7.35 7.17
N PHE A 23 -24.37 -6.08 6.80
CA PHE A 23 -24.44 -5.71 5.40
C PHE A 23 -23.14 -6.22 4.77
N ALA A 24 -23.24 -7.26 3.95
CA ALA A 24 -22.15 -7.68 3.10
C ALA A 24 -21.88 -6.51 2.13
N GLU A 25 -20.85 -5.74 2.41
CA GLU A 25 -20.33 -4.76 1.45
C GLU A 25 -19.84 -5.56 0.24
N GLU A 26 -20.51 -5.39 -0.90
CA GLU A 26 -20.09 -6.01 -2.15
C GLU A 26 -18.70 -5.45 -2.47
N THR A 27 -17.66 -6.22 -2.13
CA THR A 27 -16.28 -5.76 -2.27
C THR A 27 -15.97 -5.70 -3.75
N SER A 28 -16.19 -4.52 -4.35
CA SER A 28 -15.86 -4.29 -5.75
C SER A 28 -14.39 -4.65 -5.97
N LYS A 29 -14.12 -5.46 -7.00
CA LYS A 29 -12.75 -5.86 -7.30
C LYS A 29 -11.94 -4.60 -7.62
N PRO A 30 -10.75 -4.41 -7.03
CA PRO A 30 -9.94 -3.25 -7.33
C PRO A 30 -9.50 -3.28 -8.79
N ASN A 31 -9.42 -2.10 -9.40
CA ASN A 31 -8.79 -1.92 -10.70
C ASN A 31 -7.27 -1.84 -10.51
N PHE A 32 -6.52 -2.51 -11.38
CA PHE A 32 -5.06 -2.46 -11.37
C PHE A 32 -4.56 -1.71 -12.60
N ILE A 33 -3.73 -0.70 -12.39
CA ILE A 33 -3.07 0.07 -13.46
C ILE A 33 -1.57 -0.13 -13.31
N VAL A 34 -0.92 -0.67 -14.34
CA VAL A 34 0.53 -0.85 -14.40
C VAL A 34 1.11 0.25 -15.29
N ILE A 35 1.90 1.14 -14.70
CA ILE A 35 2.64 2.19 -15.41
C ILE A 35 4.10 1.76 -15.49
N LEU A 36 4.57 1.47 -16.71
CA LEU A 36 5.95 1.08 -16.98
C LEU A 36 6.62 2.16 -17.84
N CYS A 37 7.69 2.78 -17.32
CA CYS A 37 8.46 3.80 -18.03
C CYS A 37 9.68 3.18 -18.71
N ASP A 38 9.94 3.55 -19.96
CA ASP A 38 11.11 3.09 -20.71
C ASP A 38 12.36 3.91 -20.32
N ASN A 39 13.50 3.24 -20.15
CA ASN A 39 14.80 3.83 -19.80
C ASN A 39 14.80 4.77 -18.57
N LEU A 40 13.99 4.47 -17.55
CA LEU A 40 13.98 5.24 -16.30
C LEU A 40 15.05 4.73 -15.32
N GLY A 41 16.04 5.56 -15.03
CA GLY A 41 17.07 5.30 -14.04
C GLY A 41 16.57 5.47 -12.59
N TYR A 42 17.23 4.79 -11.65
CA TYR A 42 16.84 4.81 -10.24
C TYR A 42 16.78 6.21 -9.64
N GLY A 43 17.80 7.04 -9.93
CA GLY A 43 17.93 8.39 -9.39
C GLY A 43 17.18 9.48 -10.16
N ASP A 44 16.42 9.11 -11.20
CA ASP A 44 15.88 10.09 -12.15
C ASP A 44 14.65 10.82 -11.58
N ILE A 45 13.98 10.27 -10.57
CA ILE A 45 12.75 10.85 -9.99
C ILE A 45 12.92 11.29 -8.52
N GLU A 46 12.18 12.31 -8.11
CA GLU A 46 12.29 12.90 -6.76
C GLU A 46 12.11 11.89 -5.61
N PRO A 47 11.19 10.88 -5.67
CA PRO A 47 11.05 9.89 -4.61
C PRO A 47 12.31 9.07 -4.28
N PHE A 48 13.26 9.03 -5.21
CA PHE A 48 14.55 8.34 -5.11
C PHE A 48 15.76 9.30 -5.12
N GLY A 49 15.52 10.62 -4.99
CA GLY A 49 16.57 11.60 -4.74
C GLY A 49 16.97 12.47 -5.94
N SER A 50 16.21 12.47 -7.03
CA SER A 50 16.45 13.41 -8.15
C SER A 50 16.41 14.86 -7.67
N LYS A 51 17.43 15.63 -8.06
CA LYS A 51 17.50 17.09 -7.82
C LYS A 51 17.24 17.92 -9.07
N VAL A 52 17.12 17.26 -10.22
CA VAL A 52 17.01 17.89 -11.54
C VAL A 52 15.59 17.80 -12.07
N HIS A 53 14.95 16.63 -11.95
CA HIS A 53 13.64 16.38 -12.52
C HIS A 53 12.56 16.50 -11.46
N ARG A 54 11.63 17.43 -11.65
CA ARG A 54 10.50 17.66 -10.74
C ARG A 54 9.33 16.72 -11.09
N THR A 55 8.92 15.89 -10.14
CA THR A 55 7.92 14.82 -10.27
C THR A 55 6.90 14.83 -9.11
N PRO A 56 6.08 15.88 -8.96
CA PRO A 56 5.23 16.07 -7.77
C PRO A 56 4.16 14.99 -7.62
N ASN A 57 3.65 14.44 -8.74
CA ASN A 57 2.68 13.35 -8.72
C ASN A 57 3.31 12.04 -8.21
N LEU A 58 4.57 11.78 -8.56
CA LEU A 58 5.30 10.61 -8.07
C LEU A 58 5.61 10.75 -6.57
N ASN A 59 5.92 11.97 -6.10
CA ASN A 59 6.06 12.24 -4.66
C ASN A 59 4.78 11.94 -3.88
N ARG A 60 3.64 12.38 -4.42
CA ARG A 60 2.33 12.09 -3.79
C ARG A 60 2.08 10.59 -3.73
N MET A 61 2.27 9.87 -4.83
CA MET A 61 2.12 8.40 -4.87
C MET A 61 3.08 7.69 -3.90
N ALA A 62 4.32 8.15 -3.80
CA ALA A 62 5.29 7.60 -2.86
C ALA A 62 4.93 7.84 -1.38
N LYS A 63 4.27 8.96 -1.07
CA LYS A 63 3.80 9.30 0.28
C LYS A 63 2.53 8.54 0.67
N GLU A 64 1.60 8.36 -0.26
CA GLU A 64 0.33 7.66 -0.05
C GLU A 64 0.48 6.13 -0.16
N GLY A 65 1.53 5.66 -0.81
CA GLY A 65 1.77 4.24 -1.08
C GLY A 65 3.07 3.71 -0.50
N ARG A 66 3.73 2.84 -1.27
CA ARG A 66 4.98 2.20 -0.90
C ARG A 66 6.04 2.40 -1.97
N LYS A 67 7.28 2.65 -1.54
CA LYS A 67 8.47 2.67 -2.38
C LYS A 67 9.23 1.35 -2.27
N PHE A 68 9.67 0.82 -3.40
CA PHE A 68 10.61 -0.29 -3.44
C PHE A 68 11.98 0.24 -3.81
N THR A 69 12.92 0.22 -2.86
CA THR A 69 14.29 0.73 -3.05
C THR A 69 15.22 -0.28 -3.71
N HIS A 70 14.80 -1.54 -3.79
CA HIS A 70 15.54 -2.67 -4.37
C HIS A 70 14.63 -3.44 -5.34
N PHE A 71 14.12 -2.74 -6.36
CA PHE A 71 13.37 -3.35 -7.45
C PHE A 71 14.31 -3.55 -8.65
N CYS A 72 14.51 -4.80 -9.06
CA CYS A 72 15.43 -5.15 -10.15
C CYS A 72 14.64 -5.73 -11.33
N VAL A 73 15.02 -5.34 -12.55
CA VAL A 73 14.51 -5.95 -13.77
C VAL A 73 15.21 -7.29 -14.01
N THR A 74 14.49 -8.24 -14.62
CA THR A 74 15.02 -9.56 -14.98
C THR A 74 16.03 -9.52 -16.12
N ALA A 75 15.97 -8.48 -16.96
CA ALA A 75 16.87 -8.25 -18.08
C ALA A 75 17.12 -6.75 -18.28
N GLY A 76 18.35 -6.38 -18.62
CA GLY A 76 18.77 -5.00 -18.90
C GLY A 76 18.40 -4.49 -20.30
N VAL A 77 17.47 -5.15 -20.99
CA VAL A 77 17.05 -4.80 -22.36
C VAL A 77 15.53 -4.69 -22.41
N CYS A 78 15.01 -3.72 -23.18
CA CYS A 78 13.61 -3.32 -23.12
C CYS A 78 12.63 -4.45 -23.50
N THR A 79 12.89 -5.21 -24.57
CA THR A 79 12.03 -6.32 -25.01
C THR A 79 11.93 -7.45 -23.99
N PRO A 80 13.03 -8.07 -23.51
CA PRO A 80 12.94 -9.14 -22.52
C PRO A 80 12.42 -8.64 -21.16
N SER A 81 12.72 -7.39 -20.76
CA SER A 81 12.17 -6.79 -19.54
C SER A 81 10.65 -6.70 -19.58
N ARG A 82 10.08 -6.16 -20.67
CA ARG A 82 8.61 -6.08 -20.86
C ARG A 82 7.98 -7.46 -20.95
N ALA A 83 8.62 -8.39 -21.67
CA ALA A 83 8.13 -9.76 -21.78
C ALA A 83 8.03 -10.43 -20.40
N SER A 84 9.03 -10.26 -19.52
CA SER A 84 8.98 -10.77 -18.15
C SER A 84 7.85 -10.18 -17.32
N VAL A 85 7.55 -8.88 -17.45
CA VAL A 85 6.41 -8.26 -16.74
C VAL A 85 5.06 -8.80 -17.24
N MET A 86 4.90 -9.02 -18.54
CA MET A 86 3.65 -9.50 -19.13
C MET A 86 3.37 -10.98 -18.89
N THR A 87 4.43 -11.80 -18.85
CA THR A 87 4.32 -13.27 -18.77
C THR A 87 4.57 -13.82 -17.38
N GLY A 88 5.26 -13.07 -16.51
CA GLY A 88 5.75 -13.58 -15.23
C GLY A 88 6.94 -14.55 -15.37
N CYS A 89 7.52 -14.69 -16.57
CA CYS A 89 8.62 -15.61 -16.84
C CYS A 89 9.97 -14.90 -16.96
N TYR A 90 11.05 -15.58 -16.61
CA TYR A 90 12.40 -15.09 -16.87
C TYR A 90 12.70 -15.09 -18.37
N ALA A 91 13.48 -14.11 -18.83
CA ALA A 91 14.09 -14.11 -20.15
C ALA A 91 15.34 -15.00 -20.11
N GLN A 92 15.13 -16.32 -20.19
CA GLN A 92 16.20 -17.31 -20.36
C GLN A 92 16.45 -17.58 -21.84
#